data_AF-A0A843KH22-F1
#
_entry.id   AF-A0A843KH22-F1
#
_cell.length_a   1.000
_cell.length_b   1.000
_cell.length_c   1.000
_cell.angle_alpha   90.00
_cell.angle_beta   90.00
_cell.angle_gamma   90.00
#
_symmetry.space_group_name_H-M   'P 1'
#
loop_
_entity.id
_entity.type
_entity.pdbx_description
1 polymer ?
#
loop_
_entity_poly.entity_id
_entity_poly.type
_entity_poly.pdbx_seq_one_letter_code
_entity_poly.pdbx_strand_id
1 'polypeptide(L)'
;MRSKDIICMLFLSLVLTSSIGCLAKDSAGAGDVNPAIPKEGLPQGFKLLAALPEMDNSVNMTDYIEDFNGEKDIGPANVSVGIYQWSDPGKSYDAKITLIQLSDEEKANNAISNFKSQYDKMLARGLPIFSNITVNGHESLQINDIRGDNSIRYLFLWKSNSLVTLVEGNDNRNQSLEFAEATGF
;
A
#
# COMPACT_ATOMS: atom_id res chain seq x y z
N MET A 1 -3.68 31.01 74.37
CA MET A 1 -3.66 29.53 74.26
C MET A 1 -3.48 29.20 72.79
N ARG A 2 -2.30 28.74 72.32
CA ARG A 2 -1.91 27.32 72.07
C ARG A 2 -3.01 26.58 71.29
N SER A 3 -2.84 26.12 70.04
CA SER A 3 -1.85 25.18 69.45
C SER A 3 -1.81 25.43 67.93
N LYS A 4 -0.67 25.60 67.23
CA LYS A 4 0.24 24.59 66.66
C LYS A 4 -0.47 23.48 65.88
N ASP A 5 -0.25 23.48 64.55
CA ASP A 5 -0.08 22.38 63.56
C ASP A 5 0.17 23.11 62.20
N ILE A 6 1.33 23.24 61.54
CA ILE A 6 2.44 22.39 61.05
C ILE A 6 1.99 21.28 60.06
N ILE A 7 2.63 21.26 58.86
CA ILE A 7 2.76 20.19 57.83
C ILE A 7 1.62 20.15 56.78
N CYS A 8 1.84 20.06 55.44
CA CYS A 8 3.03 19.93 54.62
C CYS A 8 2.77 20.46 53.19
N MET A 9 3.83 20.93 52.53
CA MET A 9 3.93 21.13 51.08
C MET A 9 3.50 19.88 50.29
N LEU A 10 2.84 20.10 49.16
CA LEU A 10 3.08 19.32 47.94
C LEU A 10 2.81 20.22 46.72
N PHE A 11 3.89 20.83 46.23
CA PHE A 11 3.98 21.38 44.89
C PHE A 11 4.13 20.22 43.90
N LEU A 12 3.19 20.04 42.98
CA LEU A 12 3.46 19.38 41.71
C LEU A 12 3.01 20.30 40.58
N SER A 13 3.94 21.14 40.13
CA SER A 13 3.86 21.84 38.86
C SER A 13 4.07 20.84 37.73
N LEU A 14 3.01 20.49 37.00
CA LEU A 14 3.14 19.75 35.75
C LEU A 14 3.30 20.77 34.61
N VAL A 15 4.55 21.18 34.37
CA VAL A 15 4.93 21.92 33.16
C VAL A 15 5.04 20.89 32.03
N LEU A 16 4.04 20.82 31.17
CA LEU A 16 4.16 20.15 29.88
C LEU A 16 4.74 21.14 28.87
N THR A 17 6.05 21.27 28.89
CA THR A 17 6.83 21.70 27.73
C THR A 17 7.27 20.46 26.97
N SER A 18 6.77 20.26 25.76
CA SER A 18 7.54 19.57 24.73
C SER A 18 7.06 19.97 23.32
N SER A 19 7.97 20.71 22.68
CA SER A 19 8.28 20.72 21.25
C SER A 19 7.22 21.16 20.24
N ILE A 20 7.32 22.44 19.87
CA ILE A 20 7.31 22.85 18.47
C ILE A 20 8.35 21.98 17.74
N GLY A 21 7.88 21.11 16.85
CA GLY A 21 8.71 20.37 15.90
C GLY A 21 8.01 20.40 14.56
N CYS A 22 8.61 21.12 13.62
CA CYS A 22 8.24 21.30 12.22
C CYS A 22 7.19 20.32 11.65
N LEU A 23 5.97 20.79 11.42
CA LEU A 23 5.32 20.44 10.15
C LEU A 23 5.98 21.32 9.10
N ALA A 24 7.16 20.87 8.66
CA ALA A 24 7.70 21.30 7.40
C ALA A 24 6.61 21.01 6.37
N LYS A 25 6.08 22.08 5.79
CA LYS A 25 5.37 22.01 4.53
C LYS A 25 6.43 21.65 3.49
N ASP A 26 6.77 20.37 3.43
CA ASP A 26 7.45 19.82 2.27
C ASP A 26 6.42 19.80 1.15
N SER A 27 6.34 20.94 0.47
CA SER A 27 6.16 20.96 -0.98
C SER A 27 7.41 20.28 -1.58
N ALA A 28 7.58 18.99 -1.30
CA ALA A 28 8.52 18.16 -2.01
C ALA A 28 7.85 17.85 -3.35
N GLY A 29 8.39 18.44 -4.42
CA GLY A 29 8.20 17.87 -5.74
C GLY A 29 8.52 16.38 -5.67
N ALA A 30 7.72 15.57 -6.38
CA ALA A 30 7.86 14.13 -6.55
C ALA A 30 9.19 13.60 -6.00
N GLY A 31 9.18 13.11 -4.76
CA GLY A 31 10.41 12.72 -4.09
C GLY A 31 11.10 11.63 -4.91
N ASP A 32 12.37 11.85 -5.27
CA ASP A 32 13.30 10.90 -5.92
C ASP A 32 13.53 9.59 -5.11
N VAL A 33 12.73 9.35 -4.08
CA VAL A 33 12.84 8.22 -3.17
C VAL A 33 11.71 7.23 -3.49
N ASN A 34 12.12 5.99 -3.73
CA ASN A 34 11.24 4.86 -3.93
C ASN A 34 10.39 4.58 -2.67
N PRO A 35 9.07 4.37 -2.80
CA PRO A 35 8.18 4.14 -1.65
C PRO A 35 8.52 2.84 -0.90
N ALA A 36 8.52 2.88 0.43
CA ALA A 36 8.91 1.71 1.23
C ALA A 36 7.84 0.61 1.21
N ILE A 37 8.25 -0.63 0.94
CA ILE A 37 7.39 -1.82 1.05
C ILE A 37 7.40 -2.40 2.48
N PRO A 38 6.32 -3.07 2.93
CA PRO A 38 6.31 -3.72 4.24
C PRO A 38 7.25 -4.93 4.28
N LYS A 39 8.22 -4.93 5.20
CA LYS A 39 9.18 -6.04 5.37
C LYS A 39 8.90 -6.91 6.58
N GLU A 40 8.20 -6.34 7.57
CA GLU A 40 7.86 -6.94 8.85
C GLU A 40 6.35 -6.76 9.11
N GLY A 41 5.83 -7.40 10.16
CA GLY A 41 4.40 -7.32 10.49
C GLY A 41 3.49 -7.99 9.46
N LEU A 42 4.06 -8.88 8.63
CA LEU A 42 3.31 -9.59 7.59
C LEU A 42 2.30 -10.57 8.23
N PRO A 43 1.12 -10.76 7.62
CA PRO A 43 0.16 -11.75 8.08
C PRO A 43 0.74 -13.16 8.05
N GLN A 44 0.14 -14.06 8.83
CA GLN A 44 0.59 -15.44 8.91
C GLN A 44 0.65 -16.09 7.52
N GLY A 45 1.78 -16.71 7.22
CA GLY A 45 2.01 -17.42 5.96
C GLY A 45 2.71 -16.58 4.89
N PHE A 46 2.74 -15.25 5.02
CA PHE A 46 3.48 -14.38 4.12
C PHE A 46 4.93 -14.21 4.56
N LYS A 47 5.86 -14.27 3.60
CA LYS A 47 7.28 -14.03 3.82
C LYS A 47 7.88 -13.24 2.66
N LEU A 48 8.55 -12.14 2.95
CA LEU A 48 9.27 -11.36 1.95
C LEU A 48 10.37 -12.21 1.29
N LEU A 49 10.39 -12.25 -0.03
CA LEU A 49 11.42 -12.87 -0.85
C LEU A 49 12.34 -11.84 -1.49
N ALA A 50 11.77 -10.75 -2.00
CA ALA A 50 12.53 -9.68 -2.65
C ALA A 50 11.86 -8.32 -2.44
N ALA A 51 12.69 -7.29 -2.29
CA ALA A 51 12.32 -5.88 -2.29
C ALA A 51 13.02 -5.19 -3.45
N LEU A 52 12.29 -4.74 -4.46
CA LEU A 52 12.84 -4.13 -5.66
C LEU A 52 12.52 -2.64 -5.71
N PRO A 53 13.44 -1.78 -6.17
CA PRO A 53 14.80 -2.11 -6.66
C PRO A 53 15.87 -2.23 -5.55
N GLU A 54 15.49 -2.17 -4.27
CA GLU A 54 16.43 -2.14 -3.13
C GLU A 54 17.44 -3.31 -3.13
N MET A 55 16.97 -4.53 -3.39
CA MET A 55 17.78 -5.75 -3.37
C MET A 55 18.40 -6.08 -4.74
N ASP A 56 17.89 -5.50 -5.82
CA ASP A 56 18.43 -5.64 -7.18
C ASP A 56 18.11 -4.37 -7.99
N ASN A 57 19.13 -3.54 -8.17
CA ASN A 57 19.03 -2.27 -8.89
C ASN A 57 19.21 -2.41 -10.40
N SER A 58 19.48 -3.61 -10.91
CA SER A 58 19.58 -3.89 -12.35
C SER A 58 18.22 -4.11 -13.00
N VAL A 59 17.19 -4.32 -12.19
CA VAL A 59 15.81 -4.56 -12.64
C VAL A 59 15.22 -3.28 -13.21
N ASN A 60 14.61 -3.41 -14.39
CA ASN A 60 13.82 -2.33 -14.97
C ASN A 60 12.45 -2.25 -14.29
N MET A 61 12.25 -1.24 -13.45
CA MET A 61 11.00 -1.10 -12.69
C MET A 61 9.78 -0.75 -13.55
N THR A 62 9.97 -0.28 -14.80
CA THR A 62 8.84 -0.01 -15.71
C THR A 62 8.08 -1.27 -16.07
N ASP A 63 8.77 -2.42 -16.11
CA ASP A 63 8.19 -3.72 -16.46
C ASP A 63 7.15 -4.17 -15.42
N TYR A 64 7.22 -3.63 -14.20
CA TYR A 64 6.28 -3.96 -13.11
C TYR A 64 5.03 -3.08 -13.09
N ILE A 65 5.00 -2.03 -13.92
CA ILE A 65 3.89 -1.08 -13.97
C ILE A 65 3.35 -0.89 -15.39
N GLU A 66 3.64 -1.80 -16.31
CA GLU A 66 3.11 -1.77 -17.68
C GLU A 66 1.59 -1.61 -17.68
N ASP A 67 0.92 -2.28 -16.75
CA ASP A 67 -0.54 -2.25 -16.63
C ASP A 67 -1.12 -0.90 -16.19
N PHE A 68 -0.29 -0.03 -15.63
CA PHE A 68 -0.68 1.33 -15.23
C PHE A 68 -0.44 2.35 -16.36
N ASN A 69 0.31 1.97 -17.40
CA ASN A 69 0.45 2.76 -18.60
C ASN A 69 -0.78 2.55 -19.51
N GLY A 70 -1.17 3.60 -20.24
CA GLY A 70 -2.36 3.54 -21.07
C GLY A 70 -2.63 4.86 -21.79
N GLU A 71 -3.90 5.09 -22.14
CA GLU A 71 -4.33 6.30 -22.86
C GLU A 71 -4.03 7.58 -22.07
N LYS A 72 -4.16 7.53 -20.74
CA LYS A 72 -3.90 8.69 -19.88
C LYS A 72 -2.46 8.71 -19.41
N ASP A 73 -1.79 9.84 -19.61
CA ASP A 73 -0.41 10.02 -19.18
C ASP A 73 -0.28 10.02 -17.65
N ILE A 74 0.57 9.12 -17.14
CA ILE A 74 0.93 9.01 -15.72
C ILE A 74 2.24 9.73 -15.40
N GLY A 75 3.01 10.17 -16.40
CA GLY A 75 4.32 10.78 -16.22
C GLY A 75 5.38 9.82 -15.66
N PRO A 76 6.52 10.35 -15.19
CA PRO A 76 7.54 9.55 -14.52
C PRO A 76 7.00 9.01 -13.18
N ALA A 77 7.45 7.81 -12.82
CA ALA A 77 7.02 7.12 -11.61
C ALA A 77 8.21 6.56 -10.85
N ASN A 78 8.20 6.72 -9.52
CA ASN A 78 9.10 6.02 -8.61
C ASN A 78 8.38 4.79 -8.08
N VAL A 79 8.95 3.62 -8.32
CA VAL A 79 8.27 2.34 -8.16
C VAL A 79 9.01 1.49 -7.15
N SER A 80 8.26 0.83 -6.28
CA SER A 80 8.79 -0.25 -5.45
C SER A 80 7.89 -1.45 -5.48
N VAL A 81 8.52 -2.63 -5.47
CA VAL A 81 7.82 -3.90 -5.55
C VAL A 81 8.33 -4.82 -4.46
N GLY A 82 7.41 -5.30 -3.64
CA GLY A 82 7.67 -6.42 -2.75
C GLY A 82 7.14 -7.70 -3.36
N ILE A 83 7.96 -8.76 -3.36
CA ILE A 83 7.58 -10.11 -3.77
C ILE A 83 7.57 -10.98 -2.51
N TYR A 84 6.45 -11.67 -2.29
CA TYR A 84 6.19 -12.38 -1.04
C TYR A 84 5.74 -13.80 -1.31
N GLN A 85 6.40 -14.74 -0.66
CA GLN A 85 5.95 -16.10 -0.60
C GLN A 85 4.67 -16.18 0.24
N TRP A 86 3.66 -16.89 -0.26
CA TRP A 86 2.48 -17.28 0.52
C TRP A 86 2.16 -18.79 0.43
N SER A 87 2.82 -19.51 -0.48
CA SER A 87 2.69 -20.96 -0.67
C SER A 87 4.06 -21.62 -0.81
N ASP A 88 4.11 -22.95 -1.01
CA ASP A 88 5.37 -23.69 -1.10
C ASP A 88 6.33 -23.09 -2.15
N PRO A 89 7.65 -23.02 -1.86
CA PRO A 89 8.62 -22.43 -2.78
C PRO A 89 8.56 -23.10 -4.16
N GLY A 90 8.56 -22.31 -5.23
CA GLY A 90 8.52 -22.81 -6.60
C GLY A 90 7.12 -23.16 -7.13
N LYS A 91 6.06 -22.99 -6.33
CA LYS A 91 4.71 -22.82 -6.88
C LYS A 91 4.66 -21.48 -7.61
N SER A 92 3.95 -21.45 -8.72
CA SER A 92 4.05 -20.42 -9.77
C SER A 92 3.71 -18.99 -9.36
N TYR A 93 3.29 -18.74 -8.12
CA TYR A 93 2.70 -17.45 -7.78
C TYR A 93 3.03 -17.03 -6.36
N ASP A 94 3.96 -16.10 -6.25
CA ASP A 94 4.15 -15.26 -5.08
C ASP A 94 3.11 -14.12 -5.07
N ALA A 95 2.80 -13.61 -3.89
CA ALA A 95 2.01 -12.40 -3.71
C ALA A 95 2.89 -11.18 -3.95
N LYS A 96 2.29 -10.05 -4.32
CA LYS A 96 3.02 -8.83 -4.68
C LYS A 96 2.39 -7.60 -4.07
N ILE A 97 3.23 -6.65 -3.69
CA ILE A 97 2.81 -5.27 -3.39
C ILE A 97 3.59 -4.36 -4.33
N THR A 98 2.89 -3.62 -5.18
CA THR A 98 3.45 -2.62 -6.08
C THR A 98 3.02 -1.24 -5.60
N LEU A 99 4.00 -0.39 -5.30
CA LEU A 99 3.82 0.99 -4.88
C LEU A 99 4.35 1.91 -5.97
N ILE A 100 3.52 2.87 -6.40
CA ILE A 100 3.83 3.78 -7.51
C ILE A 100 3.65 5.21 -7.01
N GLN A 101 4.77 5.87 -6.75
CA GLN A 101 4.79 7.28 -6.38
C GLN A 101 4.82 8.14 -7.65
N LEU A 102 3.79 8.97 -7.81
CA LEU A 102 3.60 9.84 -8.97
C LEU A 102 3.73 11.32 -8.59
N SER A 103 3.75 12.21 -9.58
CA SER A 103 3.96 13.64 -9.35
C SER A 103 2.86 14.31 -8.54
N ASP A 104 1.62 13.86 -8.73
CA ASP A 104 0.42 14.44 -8.15
C ASP A 104 -0.76 13.46 -8.20
N GLU A 105 -1.89 13.88 -7.62
CA GLU A 105 -3.10 13.07 -7.56
C GLU A 105 -3.76 12.85 -8.93
N GLU A 106 -3.59 13.78 -9.88
CA GLU A 106 -4.14 13.61 -11.23
C GLU A 106 -3.45 12.44 -11.92
N LYS A 107 -2.12 12.37 -11.82
CA LYS A 107 -1.35 11.23 -12.33
C LYS A 107 -1.74 9.91 -11.64
N ALA A 108 -1.96 9.91 -10.33
CA ALA A 108 -2.46 8.73 -9.62
C ALA A 108 -3.85 8.29 -10.10
N ASN A 109 -4.77 9.23 -10.35
CA ASN A 109 -6.08 8.93 -10.92
C ASN A 109 -5.98 8.38 -12.35
N ASN A 110 -5.03 8.87 -13.15
CA ASN A 110 -4.76 8.36 -14.48
C ASN A 110 -4.25 6.91 -14.43
N ALA A 111 -3.31 6.61 -13.53
CA ALA A 111 -2.77 5.27 -13.33
C ALA A 111 -3.87 4.26 -12.94
N ILE A 112 -4.72 4.61 -11.97
CA ILE A 112 -5.87 3.76 -11.60
C ILE A 112 -6.84 3.60 -12.77
N SER A 113 -7.10 4.66 -13.54
CA SER A 113 -7.99 4.59 -14.70
C SER A 113 -7.45 3.64 -15.78
N ASN A 114 -6.16 3.73 -16.09
CA ASN A 114 -5.49 2.88 -17.07
C ASN A 114 -5.54 1.42 -16.63
N PHE A 115 -5.16 1.12 -15.39
CA PHE A 115 -5.19 -0.25 -14.85
C PHE A 115 -6.60 -0.85 -14.94
N LYS A 116 -7.62 -0.09 -14.54
CA LYS A 116 -9.02 -0.56 -14.64
C LYS A 116 -9.49 -0.80 -16.06
N SER A 117 -8.94 -0.10 -17.05
CA SER A 117 -9.36 -0.20 -18.45
C SER A 117 -9.00 -1.55 -19.09
N GLN A 118 -8.09 -2.30 -18.46
CA GLN A 118 -7.68 -3.63 -18.91
C GLN A 118 -8.72 -4.72 -18.65
N TYR A 119 -9.65 -4.46 -17.73
CA TYR A 119 -10.66 -5.42 -17.33
C TYR A 119 -11.97 -5.18 -18.06
N ASP A 120 -12.59 -6.26 -18.53
CA ASP A 120 -13.98 -6.24 -18.94
C ASP A 120 -14.90 -5.94 -17.74
N LYS A 121 -16.12 -5.45 -17.98
CA LYS A 121 -17.03 -5.11 -16.87
C LYS A 121 -17.52 -6.33 -16.07
N MET A 122 -17.46 -7.53 -16.63
CA MET A 122 -18.01 -8.74 -16.03
C MET A 122 -17.12 -9.96 -16.28
N LEU A 123 -17.00 -10.84 -15.28
CA LEU A 123 -16.45 -12.18 -15.49
C LEU A 123 -17.42 -13.01 -16.33
N ALA A 124 -16.91 -14.03 -17.06
CA ALA A 124 -17.72 -14.94 -17.88
C ALA A 124 -18.85 -15.68 -17.13
N ARG A 125 -18.87 -15.61 -15.79
CA ARG A 125 -19.88 -16.19 -14.90
C ARG A 125 -20.91 -15.17 -14.36
N GLY A 126 -20.93 -13.95 -14.90
CA GLY A 126 -21.85 -12.90 -14.46
C GLY A 126 -21.49 -12.26 -13.11
N LEU A 127 -20.32 -12.59 -12.55
CA LEU A 127 -19.82 -11.97 -11.32
C LEU A 127 -19.16 -10.62 -11.64
N PRO A 128 -19.37 -9.60 -10.80
CA PRO A 128 -18.66 -8.33 -10.96
C PRO A 128 -17.16 -8.54 -10.75
N ILE A 129 -16.35 -7.98 -11.65
CA ILE A 129 -14.89 -7.96 -11.50
C ILE A 129 -14.51 -7.05 -10.33
N PHE A 130 -15.22 -5.92 -10.23
CA PHE A 130 -14.92 -4.84 -9.32
C PHE A 130 -15.92 -4.76 -8.17
N SER A 131 -15.40 -4.54 -6.97
CA SER A 131 -16.19 -4.19 -5.78
C SER A 131 -15.47 -3.14 -4.96
N ASN A 132 -16.22 -2.26 -4.30
CA ASN A 132 -15.65 -1.25 -3.42
C ASN A 132 -15.39 -1.85 -2.03
N ILE A 133 -14.28 -1.47 -1.41
CA ILE A 133 -13.89 -1.84 -0.06
C ILE A 133 -13.12 -0.69 0.59
N THR A 134 -12.84 -0.82 1.88
CA THR A 134 -11.92 0.06 2.60
C THR A 134 -10.71 -0.74 3.06
N VAL A 135 -9.51 -0.28 2.75
CA VAL A 135 -8.24 -0.82 3.29
C VAL A 135 -7.57 0.29 4.08
N ASN A 136 -7.26 0.05 5.36
CA ASN A 136 -6.60 1.03 6.25
C ASN A 136 -7.26 2.43 6.30
N GLY A 137 -8.57 2.52 6.05
CA GLY A 137 -9.30 3.80 6.01
C GLY A 137 -9.35 4.47 4.63
N HIS A 138 -8.72 3.90 3.61
CA HIS A 138 -8.75 4.38 2.23
C HIS A 138 -9.87 3.70 1.44
N GLU A 139 -10.60 4.46 0.62
CA GLU A 139 -11.51 3.88 -0.36
C GLU A 139 -10.69 3.11 -1.41
N SER A 140 -10.99 1.83 -1.56
CA SER A 140 -10.21 0.90 -2.37
C SER A 140 -11.11 0.10 -3.31
N LEU A 141 -10.50 -0.38 -4.38
CA LEU A 141 -11.10 -1.30 -5.33
C LEU A 141 -10.60 -2.71 -5.04
N GLN A 142 -11.50 -3.63 -4.73
CA GLN A 142 -11.22 -5.06 -4.83
C GLN A 142 -11.50 -5.54 -6.25
N ILE A 143 -10.57 -6.30 -6.79
CA ILE A 143 -10.60 -6.84 -8.15
C ILE A 143 -10.52 -8.37 -8.06
N ASN A 144 -11.49 -9.06 -8.68
CA ASN A 144 -11.50 -10.51 -8.82
C ASN A 144 -10.79 -10.91 -10.12
N ASP A 145 -9.48 -11.08 -10.05
CA ASP A 145 -8.60 -11.34 -11.20
C ASP A 145 -8.69 -12.82 -11.61
N ILE A 146 -9.17 -13.11 -12.82
CA ILE A 146 -9.22 -14.48 -13.34
C ILE A 146 -7.87 -14.87 -13.91
N ARG A 147 -7.39 -16.03 -13.46
CA ARG A 147 -6.14 -16.62 -13.92
C ARG A 147 -6.37 -17.57 -15.09
N GLY A 148 -5.29 -17.96 -15.77
CA GLY A 148 -5.33 -18.93 -16.88
C GLY A 148 -5.91 -20.30 -16.53
N ASP A 149 -5.93 -20.68 -15.25
CA ASP A 149 -6.56 -21.91 -14.74
C ASP A 149 -8.01 -21.70 -14.25
N ASN A 150 -8.60 -20.54 -14.53
CA ASN A 150 -9.92 -20.07 -14.06
C ASN A 150 -10.05 -19.91 -12.53
N SER A 151 -8.97 -20.00 -11.76
CA SER A 151 -8.99 -19.58 -10.36
C SER A 151 -9.08 -18.06 -10.25
N ILE A 152 -9.56 -17.58 -9.10
CA ILE A 152 -9.63 -16.15 -8.79
C ILE A 152 -8.46 -15.82 -7.90
N ARG A 153 -7.74 -14.75 -8.24
CA ARG A 153 -6.81 -14.06 -7.35
C ARG A 153 -7.44 -12.74 -6.91
N TYR A 154 -7.33 -12.43 -5.62
CA TYR A 154 -7.87 -11.19 -5.09
C TYR A 154 -6.82 -10.08 -5.13
N LEU A 155 -7.16 -9.00 -5.83
CA LEU A 155 -6.36 -7.80 -5.94
C LEU A 155 -7.03 -6.65 -5.19
N PHE A 156 -6.22 -5.77 -4.61
CA PHE A 156 -6.68 -4.53 -3.97
C PHE A 156 -5.90 -3.35 -4.55
N LEU A 157 -6.62 -2.34 -5.05
CA LEU A 157 -6.05 -1.16 -5.69
C LEU A 157 -6.64 0.10 -5.08
N TRP A 158 -5.77 1.01 -4.63
CA TRP A 158 -6.20 2.32 -4.13
C TRP A 158 -5.11 3.36 -4.34
N LYS A 159 -5.45 4.62 -4.01
CA LYS A 159 -4.47 5.70 -3.88
C LYS A 159 -4.54 6.36 -2.51
N SER A 160 -3.40 6.86 -2.06
CA SER A 160 -3.28 7.80 -0.95
C SER A 160 -2.50 9.01 -1.47
N ASN A 161 -3.20 10.13 -1.71
CA ASN A 161 -2.68 11.27 -2.48
C ASN A 161 -2.13 10.83 -3.85
N SER A 162 -0.84 11.06 -4.12
CA SER A 162 -0.13 10.71 -5.35
C SER A 162 0.53 9.32 -5.33
N LEU A 163 0.37 8.56 -4.26
CA LEU A 163 0.84 7.18 -4.14
C LEU A 163 -0.27 6.21 -4.55
N VAL A 164 -0.02 5.37 -5.55
CA VAL A 164 -0.90 4.25 -5.92
C VAL A 164 -0.36 2.97 -5.32
N THR A 165 -1.24 2.17 -4.71
CA THR A 165 -0.91 0.88 -4.12
C THR A 165 -1.73 -0.21 -4.79
N LEU A 166 -1.05 -1.21 -5.36
CA LEU A 166 -1.64 -2.45 -5.85
C LEU A 166 -1.12 -3.62 -5.02
N VAL A 167 -2.04 -4.40 -4.49
CA VAL A 167 -1.75 -5.63 -3.76
C VAL A 167 -2.31 -6.79 -4.57
N GLU A 168 -1.44 -7.65 -5.06
CA GLU A 168 -1.78 -8.93 -5.67
C GLU A 168 -1.67 -10.02 -4.60
N GLY A 169 -2.80 -10.47 -4.07
CA GLY A 169 -2.86 -11.51 -3.04
C GLY A 169 -2.88 -12.93 -3.60
N ASN A 170 -3.65 -13.80 -2.93
CA ASN A 170 -3.84 -15.19 -3.26
C ASN A 170 -5.31 -15.50 -3.60
N ASP A 171 -5.69 -16.78 -3.59
CA ASP A 171 -7.05 -17.29 -3.85
C ASP A 171 -7.98 -17.26 -2.62
N ASN A 172 -7.48 -16.78 -1.48
CA ASN A 172 -8.24 -16.53 -0.27
C ASN A 172 -8.42 -15.02 -0.06
N ARG A 173 -9.66 -14.55 -0.19
CA ARG A 173 -10.00 -13.13 -0.08
C ARG A 173 -9.55 -12.51 1.24
N ASN A 174 -9.77 -13.18 2.37
CA ASN A 174 -9.50 -12.61 3.68
C ASN A 174 -7.99 -12.52 3.96
N GLN A 175 -7.23 -13.56 3.60
CA GLN A 175 -5.77 -13.51 3.71
C GLN A 175 -5.18 -12.43 2.80
N SER A 176 -5.72 -12.29 1.59
CA SER A 176 -5.30 -11.23 0.66
C SER A 176 -5.63 -9.84 1.20
N LEU A 177 -6.75 -9.68 1.90
CA LEU A 177 -7.14 -8.42 2.54
C LEU A 177 -6.23 -8.10 3.73
N GLU A 178 -5.96 -9.06 4.62
CA GLU A 178 -5.01 -8.89 5.73
C GLU A 178 -3.62 -8.50 5.20
N PHE A 179 -3.22 -9.08 4.06
CA PHE A 179 -1.98 -8.72 3.39
C PHE A 179 -2.00 -7.30 2.81
N ALA A 180 -3.13 -6.85 2.27
CA ALA A 180 -3.29 -5.47 1.85
C ALA A 180 -3.27 -4.49 3.03
N GLU A 181 -3.88 -4.84 4.15
CA GLU A 181 -3.88 -4.04 5.38
C GLU A 181 -2.46 -3.89 5.97
N ALA A 182 -1.60 -4.92 5.82
CA ALA A 182 -0.20 -4.88 6.26
C ALA A 182 0.66 -3.79 5.58
N THR A 183 0.16 -3.16 4.51
CA THR A 183 0.82 -1.99 3.89
C THR A 183 0.83 -0.75 4.79
N GLY A 184 -0.17 -0.60 5.66
CA GLY A 184 -0.32 0.55 6.56
C GLY A 184 -0.65 1.89 5.89
N PHE A 185 -0.91 1.93 4.57
CA PHE A 185 -1.19 3.13 3.78
C PHE A 185 -2.66 3.43 3.56
#